data_AF-A0A3C1FS30-F1
#
_entry.id   AF-A0A3C1FS30-F1
#
_cell.length_a   1.000
_cell.length_b   1.000
_cell.length_c   1.000
_cell.angle_alpha   90.00
_cell.angle_beta   90.00
_cell.angle_gamma   90.00
#
_symmetry.space_group_name_H-M   'P 1'
#
loop_
_entity.id
_entity.type
_entity.pdbx_description
1 polymer ?
#
loop_
_entity_poly.entity_id
_entity_poly.type
_entity_poly.pdbx_seq_one_letter_code
_entity_poly.pdbx_strand_id
1 'polypeptide(L)'
;DIGNLAQELGAALRFKNSLPENLLELAVITVGRHWSAQFEFWAHARLARQAGVSDDVIEAIRIGKRPDFDKAEEAQIYDFVREMLDNKRVCDATYAATRTLVGEQGLVDLVTLMGYYTMISFTLNCFAVPVPEGQTAPFNEPTSN
;
A
#
# COMPACT_ATOMS: atom_id res chain seq x y z
N ASP A 1 12.94 -10.55 19.38
CA ASP A 1 13.36 -11.32 18.19
C ASP A 1 13.09 -10.48 16.93
N ILE A 2 13.21 -11.05 15.73
CA ILE A 2 13.04 -10.36 14.45
C ILE A 2 11.64 -9.77 14.24
N GLY A 3 10.60 -10.36 14.84
CA GLY A 3 9.22 -9.88 14.74
C GLY A 3 9.04 -8.53 15.45
N ASN A 4 9.63 -8.37 16.64
CA ASN A 4 9.57 -7.11 17.37
C ASN A 4 10.26 -5.96 16.61
N LEU A 5 11.41 -6.23 15.98
CA LEU A 5 12.11 -5.23 15.17
C LEU A 5 11.28 -4.80 13.95
N ALA A 6 10.63 -5.75 13.29
CA ALA A 6 9.68 -5.44 12.21
C ALA A 6 8.49 -4.61 12.71
N GLN A 7 7.96 -4.93 13.89
CA GLN A 7 6.87 -4.17 14.48
C GLN A 7 7.28 -2.73 14.85
N GLU A 8 8.48 -2.54 15.38
CA GLU A 8 9.04 -1.21 15.70
C GLU A 8 9.23 -0.37 14.44
N LEU A 9 9.77 -0.95 13.37
CA LEU A 9 9.85 -0.30 12.06
C LEU A 9 8.47 0.09 11.55
N GLY A 10 7.49 -0.81 11.63
CA GLY A 10 6.11 -0.53 11.22
C GLY A 10 5.44 0.55 12.06
N ALA A 11 5.74 0.65 13.35
CA ALA A 11 5.26 1.74 14.20
C ALA A 11 5.89 3.08 13.79
N ALA A 12 7.19 3.11 13.50
CA ALA A 12 7.86 4.30 12.99
C ALA A 12 7.27 4.74 11.64
N LEU A 13 7.07 3.81 10.71
CA LEU A 13 6.51 4.08 9.38
C LEU A 13 5.05 4.53 9.40
N ARG A 14 4.26 4.20 10.44
CA ARG A 14 2.86 4.63 10.56
C ARG A 14 2.70 5.94 11.30
N PHE A 15 3.49 6.17 12.35
CA PHE A 15 3.29 7.31 13.27
C PHE A 15 4.34 8.41 13.13
N LYS A 16 5.41 8.19 12.36
CA LYS A 16 6.49 9.16 12.12
C LYS A 16 6.77 9.40 10.64
N ASN A 17 5.87 8.95 9.76
CA ASN A 17 5.98 9.17 8.32
C ASN A 17 5.79 10.65 7.99
N SER A 18 6.53 11.14 7.00
CA SER A 18 6.34 12.49 6.48
C SER A 18 5.24 12.60 5.43
N LEU A 19 4.73 11.48 4.90
CA LEU A 19 3.61 11.47 3.97
C LEU A 19 2.28 11.82 4.66
N PRO A 20 1.40 12.58 3.99
CA PRO A 20 -0.01 12.69 4.38
C PRO A 20 -0.66 11.30 4.49
N GLU A 21 -1.55 11.13 5.49
CA GLU A 21 -2.16 9.82 5.79
C GLU A 21 -2.86 9.20 4.58
N ASN A 22 -3.54 9.99 3.75
CA ASN A 22 -4.22 9.47 2.56
C ASN A 22 -3.24 8.88 1.55
N LEU A 23 -2.08 9.53 1.33
CA LEU A 23 -1.05 9.05 0.41
C LEU A 23 -0.33 7.82 0.95
N LEU A 24 -0.05 7.80 2.26
CA LEU A 24 0.50 6.63 2.96
C LEU A 24 -0.42 5.43 2.76
N GLU A 25 -1.68 5.55 3.16
CA GLU A 25 -2.64 4.44 3.12
C GLU A 25 -2.95 3.99 1.69
N LEU A 26 -2.98 4.93 0.72
CA LEU A 26 -3.09 4.61 -0.71
C LEU A 26 -1.93 3.73 -1.19
N ALA A 27 -0.70 4.05 -0.79
CA ALA A 27 0.46 3.24 -1.12
C ALA A 27 0.35 1.83 -0.49
N VAL A 28 -0.07 1.75 0.77
CA VAL A 28 -0.24 0.47 1.48
C VAL A 28 -1.28 -0.42 0.81
N ILE A 29 -2.49 0.08 0.54
CA ILE A 29 -3.53 -0.73 -0.12
C ILE A 29 -3.14 -1.14 -1.54
N THR A 30 -2.34 -0.32 -2.23
CA THR A 30 -1.81 -0.67 -3.57
C THR A 30 -0.83 -1.83 -3.49
N VAL A 31 0.07 -1.84 -2.49
CA VAL A 31 0.97 -2.97 -2.20
C VAL A 31 0.18 -4.21 -1.77
N GLY A 32 -0.76 -4.05 -0.81
CA GLY A 32 -1.59 -5.14 -0.33
C GLY A 32 -2.40 -5.79 -1.46
N ARG A 33 -2.90 -5.00 -2.40
CA ARG A 33 -3.54 -5.51 -3.62
C ARG A 33 -2.58 -6.25 -4.53
N HIS A 34 -1.36 -5.74 -4.75
CA HIS A 34 -0.38 -6.39 -5.62
C HIS A 34 -0.10 -7.83 -5.17
N TRP A 35 -0.03 -8.03 -3.86
CA TRP A 35 0.14 -9.35 -3.25
C TRP A 35 -1.17 -10.10 -3.00
N SER A 36 -2.33 -9.48 -3.24
CA SER A 36 -3.64 -10.00 -2.83
C SER A 36 -3.68 -10.44 -1.36
N ALA A 37 -3.01 -9.67 -0.49
CA ALA A 37 -2.94 -9.97 0.94
C ALA A 37 -4.26 -9.62 1.63
N GLN A 38 -5.03 -10.64 1.99
CA GLN A 38 -6.41 -10.53 2.50
C GLN A 38 -6.50 -9.59 3.72
N PHE A 39 -5.73 -9.90 4.77
CA PHE A 39 -5.76 -9.13 6.02
C PHE A 39 -5.22 -7.71 5.82
N GLU A 40 -4.12 -7.58 5.07
CA GLU A 40 -3.46 -6.31 4.81
C GLU A 40 -4.41 -5.33 4.13
N PHE A 41 -4.99 -5.74 2.99
CA PHE A 41 -5.90 -4.89 2.24
C PHE A 41 -7.17 -4.58 3.04
N TRP A 42 -7.74 -5.58 3.75
CA TRP A 42 -8.91 -5.35 4.60
C TRP A 42 -8.66 -4.30 5.68
N ALA A 43 -7.52 -4.41 6.39
CA ALA A 43 -7.19 -3.51 7.49
C ALA A 43 -6.94 -2.09 6.97
N HIS A 44 -6.14 -1.96 5.91
CA HIS A 44 -5.69 -0.67 5.40
C HIS A 44 -6.71 0.01 4.49
N ALA A 45 -7.61 -0.71 3.82
CA ALA A 45 -8.72 -0.08 3.09
C ALA A 45 -9.64 0.72 4.02
N ARG A 46 -9.84 0.26 5.26
CA ARG A 46 -10.57 1.03 6.28
C ARG A 46 -9.82 2.31 6.67
N LEU A 47 -8.50 2.24 6.81
CA LEU A 47 -7.66 3.40 7.17
C LEU A 47 -7.57 4.40 6.01
N ALA A 48 -7.40 3.93 4.77
CA ALA A 48 -7.44 4.76 3.57
C ALA A 48 -8.75 5.56 3.47
N ARG A 49 -9.90 4.90 3.73
CA ARG A 49 -11.20 5.59 3.78
C ARG A 49 -11.26 6.65 4.88
N GLN A 50 -10.75 6.34 6.07
CA GLN A 50 -10.70 7.28 7.20
C GLN A 50 -9.81 8.49 6.89
N ALA A 51 -8.73 8.27 6.13
CA ALA A 51 -7.82 9.32 5.67
C ALA A 51 -8.38 10.13 4.47
N GLY A 52 -9.53 9.76 3.92
CA GLY A 52 -10.21 10.52 2.86
C GLY A 52 -9.88 10.08 1.42
N VAL A 53 -9.37 8.86 1.24
CA VAL A 53 -9.36 8.20 -0.09
C VAL A 53 -10.79 7.77 -0.41
N SER A 54 -11.26 8.05 -1.63
CA SER A 54 -12.64 7.73 -2.01
C SER A 54 -12.88 6.22 -2.13
N ASP A 55 -14.13 5.80 -1.88
CA ASP A 55 -14.52 4.40 -2.03
C ASP A 55 -14.34 3.88 -3.46
N ASP A 56 -14.56 4.72 -4.47
CA ASP A 56 -14.36 4.38 -5.87
C ASP A 56 -12.87 4.09 -6.17
N VAL A 57 -11.95 4.87 -5.58
CA VAL A 57 -10.50 4.63 -5.69
C VAL A 57 -10.12 3.32 -5.01
N ILE A 58 -10.59 3.11 -3.77
CA ILE A 58 -10.30 1.89 -3.01
C ILE A 58 -10.81 0.66 -3.75
N GLU A 59 -12.03 0.72 -4.29
CA GLU A 59 -12.64 -0.39 -5.03
C GLU A 59 -11.91 -0.65 -6.35
N ALA A 60 -11.57 0.39 -7.11
CA ALA A 60 -10.78 0.25 -8.33
C ALA A 60 -9.44 -0.45 -8.06
N ILE A 61 -8.73 -0.05 -7.00
CA ILE A 61 -7.53 -0.74 -6.54
C ILE A 61 -7.86 -2.19 -6.18
N ARG A 62 -8.90 -2.46 -5.37
CA ARG A 62 -9.28 -3.82 -4.96
C ARG A 62 -9.48 -4.75 -6.15
N ILE A 63 -10.14 -4.30 -7.21
CA ILE A 63 -10.38 -5.11 -8.41
C ILE A 63 -9.20 -5.11 -9.40
N GLY A 64 -8.10 -4.43 -9.09
CA GLY A 64 -6.91 -4.38 -9.91
C GLY A 64 -7.03 -3.48 -11.14
N LYS A 65 -7.91 -2.48 -11.11
CA LYS A 65 -8.02 -1.43 -12.13
C LYS A 65 -7.27 -0.19 -11.67
N ARG A 66 -6.76 0.58 -12.63
CA ARG A 66 -6.29 1.94 -12.35
C ARG A 66 -7.49 2.81 -11.99
N PRO A 67 -7.51 3.48 -10.82
CA PRO A 67 -8.58 4.41 -10.48
C PRO A 67 -8.61 5.66 -11.36
N ASP A 68 -9.79 6.25 -11.47
CA ASP A 68 -9.95 7.65 -11.86
C ASP A 68 -9.78 8.50 -10.59
N PHE A 69 -8.74 9.34 -10.58
CA PHE A 69 -8.37 10.13 -9.42
C PHE A 69 -8.81 11.58 -9.61
N ASP A 70 -9.52 12.12 -8.62
CA ASP A 70 -9.81 13.56 -8.53
C ASP A 70 -8.60 14.36 -8.01
N LYS A 71 -7.72 13.69 -7.23
CA LYS A 71 -6.52 14.28 -6.63
C LYS A 71 -5.28 13.81 -7.38
N ALA A 72 -4.53 14.76 -7.94
CA ALA A 72 -3.32 14.45 -8.73
C ALA A 72 -2.23 13.79 -7.87
N GLU A 73 -2.17 14.11 -6.58
CA GLU A 73 -1.21 13.55 -5.64
C GLU A 73 -1.46 12.05 -5.41
N GLU A 74 -2.73 11.64 -5.31
CA GLU A 74 -3.11 10.23 -5.18
C GLU A 74 -2.76 9.46 -6.46
N ALA A 75 -3.04 10.03 -7.63
CA ALA A 75 -2.65 9.43 -8.91
C ALA A 75 -1.13 9.20 -9.01
N GLN A 76 -0.34 10.21 -8.63
CA GLN A 76 1.12 10.13 -8.68
C GLN A 76 1.69 9.05 -7.75
N ILE A 77 1.14 8.92 -6.54
CA ILE A 77 1.56 7.88 -5.59
C ILE A 77 1.18 6.49 -6.09
N TYR A 78 -0.05 6.33 -6.59
CA TYR A 78 -0.49 5.06 -7.17
C TYR A 78 0.41 4.64 -8.35
N ASP A 79 0.66 5.55 -9.29
CA ASP A 79 1.45 5.27 -10.49
C ASP A 79 2.91 4.93 -10.13
N PHE A 80 3.52 5.64 -9.17
CA PHE A 80 4.86 5.30 -8.65
C PHE A 80 4.90 3.90 -8.03
N VAL A 81 3.94 3.58 -7.15
CA VAL A 81 3.89 2.29 -6.46
C VAL A 81 3.68 1.16 -7.46
N ARG A 82 2.77 1.32 -8.43
CA ARG A 82 2.52 0.34 -9.49
C ARG A 82 3.74 0.15 -10.38
N GLU A 83 4.35 1.22 -10.87
CA GLU A 83 5.53 1.14 -11.74
C GLU A 83 6.69 0.41 -11.05
N MET A 84 6.97 0.75 -9.78
CA MET A 84 8.01 0.07 -9.01
C MET A 84 7.71 -1.41 -8.79
N LEU A 85 6.47 -1.77 -8.44
CA LEU A 85 6.08 -3.16 -8.19
C LEU A 85 6.08 -4.00 -9.47
N ASP A 86 5.61 -3.45 -10.59
CA ASP A 86 5.50 -4.19 -11.85
C ASP A 86 6.86 -4.28 -12.56
N ASN A 87 7.59 -3.16 -12.67
CA ASN A 87 8.82 -3.05 -13.45
C ASN A 87 10.09 -3.25 -12.63
N LYS A 88 9.99 -3.34 -11.30
CA LYS A 88 11.11 -3.41 -10.33
C LYS A 88 12.02 -2.17 -10.34
N ARG A 89 11.59 -1.11 -11.02
CA ARG A 89 12.26 0.19 -11.15
C ARG A 89 11.25 1.23 -11.60
N VAL A 90 11.42 2.47 -11.14
CA VAL A 90 10.70 3.65 -11.63
C VAL A 90 11.56 4.39 -12.65
N CYS A 91 10.95 4.95 -13.68
CA CYS A 91 11.66 5.82 -14.61
C CYS A 91 11.96 7.20 -14.00
N ASP A 92 12.88 7.94 -14.62
CA ASP A 92 13.33 9.24 -14.13
C ASP A 92 12.19 10.27 -14.02
N ALA A 93 11.21 10.21 -14.93
CA ALA A 93 10.05 11.10 -14.92
C ALA A 93 9.16 10.86 -13.68
N THR A 94 8.81 9.61 -13.40
CA THR A 94 8.02 9.23 -12.22
C THR A 94 8.77 9.51 -10.93
N TYR A 95 10.07 9.20 -10.88
CA TYR A 95 10.93 9.52 -9.75
C TYR A 95 10.95 11.03 -9.46
N ALA A 96 11.19 11.85 -10.50
CA ALA A 96 11.27 13.30 -10.35
C ALA A 96 9.93 13.89 -9.90
N ALA A 97 8.82 13.47 -10.51
CA ALA A 97 7.48 13.93 -10.16
C ALA A 97 7.11 13.58 -8.71
N THR A 98 7.35 12.33 -8.28
CA THR A 98 7.09 11.92 -6.89
C THR A 98 8.00 12.67 -5.92
N ARG A 99 9.30 12.84 -6.23
CA ARG A 99 10.21 13.61 -5.39
C ARG A 99 9.79 15.08 -5.25
N THR A 100 9.28 15.70 -6.31
CA THR A 100 8.72 17.05 -6.25
C THR A 100 7.50 17.13 -5.36
N LEU A 101 6.63 16.10 -5.41
CA LEU A 101 5.42 16.03 -4.61
C LEU A 101 5.70 15.87 -3.11
N VAL A 102 6.54 14.90 -2.73
CA VAL A 102 6.72 14.49 -1.32
C VAL A 102 8.06 14.91 -0.71
N GLY A 103 8.93 15.54 -1.49
CA GLY A 103 10.30 15.85 -1.08
C GLY A 103 11.20 14.62 -0.98
N GLU A 104 12.45 14.85 -0.58
CA GLU A 104 13.45 13.79 -0.48
C GLU A 104 13.15 12.81 0.66
N GLN A 105 12.77 13.33 1.83
CA GLN A 105 12.39 12.50 2.98
C GLN A 105 11.12 11.69 2.70
N GLY A 106 10.08 12.31 2.12
CA GLY A 106 8.85 11.60 1.80
C GLY A 106 9.06 10.49 0.76
N LEU A 107 10.01 10.65 -0.16
CA LEU A 107 10.35 9.61 -1.13
C LEU A 107 11.05 8.42 -0.47
N VAL A 108 11.97 8.68 0.47
CA VAL A 108 12.60 7.63 1.28
C VAL A 108 11.55 6.90 2.13
N ASP A 109 10.65 7.65 2.76
CA ASP A 109 9.57 7.09 3.56
C ASP A 109 8.65 6.22 2.70
N LEU A 110 8.26 6.68 1.49
CA LEU A 110 7.43 5.93 0.55
C LEU A 110 8.08 4.60 0.15
N VAL A 111 9.34 4.63 -0.28
CA VAL A 111 10.05 3.41 -0.71
C VAL A 111 10.22 2.43 0.46
N THR A 112 10.52 2.94 1.65
CA THR A 112 10.66 2.11 2.86
C THR A 112 9.32 1.51 3.27
N LEU A 113 8.24 2.29 3.21
CA LEU A 113 6.86 1.85 3.44
C LEU A 113 6.47 0.71 2.49
N MET A 114 6.76 0.86 1.20
CA MET A 114 6.49 -0.17 0.19
C MET A 114 7.22 -1.47 0.47
N GLY A 115 8.51 -1.39 0.81
CA GLY A 115 9.31 -2.57 1.17
C GLY A 115 8.78 -3.26 2.43
N TYR A 116 8.44 -2.48 3.45
CA TYR A 116 7.86 -2.98 4.70
C TYR A 116 6.53 -3.70 4.45
N TYR A 117 5.59 -3.07 3.75
CA TYR A 117 4.29 -3.67 3.49
C TYR A 117 4.33 -4.80 2.46
N THR A 118 5.37 -4.86 1.63
CA THR A 118 5.69 -6.06 0.84
C THR A 118 6.08 -7.22 1.75
N MET A 119 6.97 -6.99 2.73
CA MET A 119 7.36 -8.00 3.71
C MET A 119 6.16 -8.47 4.56
N ILE A 120 5.30 -7.55 5.00
CA ILE A 120 4.09 -7.90 5.75
C ILE A 120 3.11 -8.69 4.88
N SER A 121 2.81 -8.22 3.65
CA SER A 121 1.94 -8.94 2.71
C SER A 121 2.46 -10.35 2.41
N PHE A 122 3.76 -10.49 2.16
CA PHE A 122 4.43 -11.77 2.00
C PHE A 122 4.24 -12.69 3.21
N THR A 123 4.42 -12.15 4.43
CA THR A 123 4.26 -12.88 5.68
C THR A 123 2.82 -13.37 5.87
N LEU A 124 1.84 -12.47 5.70
CA LEU A 124 0.42 -12.77 5.87
C LEU A 124 -0.06 -13.84 4.88
N ASN A 125 0.38 -13.75 3.63
CA ASN A 125 0.08 -14.76 2.61
C ASN A 125 0.73 -16.11 2.93
N CYS A 126 2.02 -16.12 3.29
CA CYS A 126 2.75 -17.34 3.61
C CYS A 126 2.10 -18.13 4.75
N PHE A 127 1.62 -17.43 5.78
CA PHE A 127 0.96 -18.04 6.94
C PHE A 127 -0.57 -18.09 6.84
N ALA A 128 -1.14 -17.80 5.67
CA ALA A 128 -2.58 -17.81 5.41
C ALA A 128 -3.40 -17.09 6.50
N VAL A 129 -2.95 -15.90 6.90
CA VAL A 129 -3.59 -15.13 7.99
C VAL A 129 -4.96 -14.61 7.50
N PRO A 130 -6.07 -15.04 8.11
CA PRO A 130 -7.40 -14.64 7.66
C PRO A 130 -7.74 -13.23 8.12
N VAL A 131 -8.74 -12.61 7.46
CA VAL A 131 -9.47 -11.48 8.05
C VAL A 131 -10.21 -11.92 9.33
N PRO A 132 -10.54 -11.01 10.26
CA PRO A 132 -11.27 -11.38 11.48
C PRO A 132 -12.59 -12.10 11.18
N GLU A 133 -13.01 -12.95 12.11
CA GLU A 133 -14.27 -13.71 11.99
C GLU A 133 -15.47 -12.77 11.75
N GLY A 134 -16.35 -13.17 10.83
CA GLY A 134 -17.50 -12.37 10.41
C GLY A 134 -17.19 -11.25 9.42
N GLN A 135 -15.92 -11.04 9.04
CA GLN A 135 -15.54 -10.10 7.98
C GLN A 135 -15.51 -10.77 6.60
N THR A 136 -15.77 -9.99 5.55
CA THR A 136 -15.65 -10.46 4.17
C THR A 136 -14.22 -10.24 3.67
N ALA A 137 -13.62 -11.31 3.15
CA ALA A 137 -12.29 -11.29 2.57
C ALA A 137 -12.28 -10.46 1.25
N PRO A 138 -11.30 -9.57 1.03
CA PRO A 138 -11.33 -8.64 -0.11
C PRO A 138 -11.06 -9.29 -1.47
N PHE A 139 -10.35 -10.42 -1.50
CA PHE A 139 -10.04 -11.17 -2.72
C PHE A 139 -10.47 -12.62 -2.61
N ASN A 140 -10.51 -13.28 -3.76
CA ASN A 140 -10.66 -14.72 -3.85
C ASN A 140 -9.33 -15.37 -3.45
N GLU A 141 -9.40 -16.47 -2.69
CA GLU A 141 -8.22 -17.28 -2.41
C GLU A 141 -7.60 -17.79 -3.72
N PRO A 142 -6.27 -17.89 -3.80
CA PRO A 142 -5.62 -18.61 -4.88
C PRO A 142 -6.21 -20.02 -4.95
N THR A 143 -6.59 -20.48 -6.14
CA THR A 143 -6.94 -21.90 -6.32
C THR A 143 -5.74 -22.71 -5.88
N SER A 144 -5.93 -23.54 -4.86
CA SER A 144 -4.92 -24.50 -4.42
C SER A 144 -4.48 -25.31 -5.64
N ASN A 145 -3.16 -25.35 -5.92
CA ASN A 145 -2.62 -26.31 -6.89
C ASN A 145 -2.82 -27.75 -6.39
#